data_AF-A0A317U964-F1
#
_entry.id   AF-A0A317U964-F1
#
_cell.length_a   1.000
_cell.length_b   1.000
_cell.length_c   1.000
_cell.angle_alpha   90.00
_cell.angle_beta   90.00
_cell.angle_gamma   90.00
#
_symmetry.space_group_name_H-M   'P 1'
#
loop_
_entity.id
_entity.type
_entity.pdbx_description
1 polymer ?
#
loop_
_entity_poly.entity_id
_entity_poly.type
_entity_poly.pdbx_seq_one_letter_code
_entity_poly.pdbx_strand_id
1 'polypeptide(L)'
;MQDEGYLSRPFGRTYDTQAEKDILDGKISISQIPFEYRYSTPYRYAFRRLRGLKQIGQDDAAERKVFKKCLLDDIMECKKRKEKSGNLPQCYPMWDLDKRRRVLENIWRSAAEVGFFVEE
;
A
#
# COMPACT_ATOMS: atom_id res chain seq x y z
N MET A 1 -4.60 -17.26 10.19
CA MET A 1 -3.38 -16.58 9.71
C MET A 1 -3.35 -16.75 8.20
N GLN A 2 -3.18 -15.67 7.44
CA GLN A 2 -2.91 -15.77 6.00
C GLN A 2 -1.50 -16.39 5.83
N ASP A 3 -1.36 -17.36 4.93
CA ASP A 3 -0.11 -18.07 4.63
C ASP A 3 0.99 -17.08 4.20
N GLU A 4 2.24 -17.26 4.61
CA GLU A 4 3.37 -16.43 4.16
C GLU A 4 3.45 -16.35 2.63
N GLY A 5 3.06 -17.43 1.92
CA GLY A 5 2.99 -17.45 0.47
C GLY A 5 2.00 -16.43 -0.12
N TYR A 6 0.94 -16.10 0.60
CA TYR A 6 -0.08 -15.13 0.17
C TYR A 6 0.48 -13.70 0.03
N LEU A 7 1.44 -13.34 0.90
CA LEU A 7 2.01 -12.00 1.01
C LEU A 7 3.39 -11.86 0.35
N SER A 8 4.07 -12.97 0.05
CA SER A 8 5.49 -12.95 -0.33
C SER A 8 5.83 -13.73 -1.61
N ARG A 9 4.99 -14.67 -2.04
CA ARG A 9 5.28 -15.49 -3.21
C ARG A 9 4.49 -15.00 -4.42
N PRO A 10 5.12 -14.96 -5.61
CA PRO A 10 4.41 -14.69 -6.85
C PRO A 10 3.27 -15.69 -7.05
N PHE A 11 2.11 -15.20 -7.44
CA PHE A 11 0.94 -16.02 -7.72
C PHE A 11 0.93 -16.44 -9.19
N GLY A 12 1.02 -17.75 -9.45
CA GLY A 12 1.00 -18.27 -10.83
C GLY A 12 2.23 -17.86 -11.63
N ARG A 13 2.03 -17.34 -12.86
CA ARG A 13 3.11 -16.87 -13.75
C ARG A 13 3.37 -15.36 -13.67
N THR A 14 2.67 -14.63 -12.80
CA THR A 14 2.87 -13.18 -12.62
C THR A 14 3.90 -12.92 -11.54
N TYR A 15 4.48 -11.72 -11.53
CA TYR A 15 5.35 -11.25 -10.46
C TYR A 15 4.58 -10.79 -9.21
N ASP A 16 3.25 -10.67 -9.31
CA ASP A 16 2.39 -10.19 -8.25
C ASP A 16 2.03 -11.31 -7.28
N THR A 17 1.98 -10.98 -5.99
CA THR A 17 1.48 -11.86 -4.94
C THR A 17 -0.05 -11.97 -5.00
N GLN A 18 -0.61 -13.03 -4.41
CA GLN A 18 -2.07 -13.19 -4.35
C GLN A 18 -2.72 -12.02 -3.59
N ALA A 19 -2.08 -11.53 -2.52
CA ALA A 19 -2.56 -10.37 -1.77
C ALA A 19 -2.64 -9.10 -2.62
N GLU A 20 -1.63 -8.84 -3.45
CA GLU A 20 -1.63 -7.69 -4.36
C GLU A 20 -2.77 -7.77 -5.37
N LYS A 21 -3.04 -8.95 -5.92
CA LYS A 21 -4.20 -9.18 -6.79
C LYS A 21 -5.52 -8.95 -6.05
N ASP A 22 -5.63 -9.44 -4.83
CA ASP A 22 -6.86 -9.31 -4.04
C ASP A 22 -7.12 -7.85 -3.60
N ILE A 23 -6.07 -7.03 -3.43
CA ILE A 23 -6.20 -5.57 -3.29
C ILE A 23 -6.75 -4.94 -4.57
N LEU A 24 -6.20 -5.31 -5.72
CA LEU A 24 -6.63 -4.77 -7.03
C LEU A 24 -8.10 -5.14 -7.32
N ASP A 25 -8.50 -6.37 -6.99
CA ASP A 25 -9.86 -6.88 -7.11
C ASP A 25 -10.81 -6.30 -6.03
N GLY A 26 -10.28 -5.67 -4.98
CA GLY A 26 -11.07 -5.10 -3.88
C GLY A 26 -11.59 -6.10 -2.86
N LYS A 27 -11.02 -7.31 -2.83
CA LYS A 27 -11.37 -8.34 -1.84
C LYS A 27 -10.76 -8.04 -0.47
N ILE A 28 -9.64 -7.34 -0.45
CA ILE A 28 -8.98 -6.89 0.78
C ILE A 28 -8.57 -5.42 0.71
N SER A 29 -8.61 -4.75 1.85
CA SER A 29 -8.11 -3.40 2.07
C SER A 29 -6.60 -3.41 2.32
N ILE A 30 -5.94 -2.29 1.98
CA ILE A 30 -4.53 -2.09 2.35
C ILE A 30 -4.31 -2.23 3.86
N SER A 31 -5.29 -1.84 4.68
CA SER A 31 -5.22 -1.92 6.15
C SER A 31 -5.13 -3.35 6.69
N GLN A 32 -5.50 -4.35 5.89
CA GLN A 32 -5.43 -5.76 6.26
C GLN A 32 -4.04 -6.37 6.00
N ILE A 33 -3.15 -5.66 5.30
CA ILE A 33 -1.78 -6.09 5.04
C ILE A 33 -0.87 -5.67 6.20
N PRO A 34 -0.02 -6.57 6.73
CA PRO A 34 0.96 -6.21 7.75
C PRO A 34 1.94 -5.16 7.24
N PHE A 35 2.44 -4.29 8.13
CA PHE A 35 3.34 -3.18 7.76
C PHE A 35 4.56 -3.64 6.96
N GLU A 36 5.12 -4.79 7.32
CA GLU A 36 6.31 -5.38 6.70
C GLU A 36 6.11 -5.60 5.18
N TYR A 37 4.88 -5.90 4.78
CA TYR A 37 4.42 -6.11 3.41
C TYR A 37 3.65 -4.92 2.82
N ARG A 38 3.43 -3.83 3.58
CA ARG A 38 2.90 -2.56 3.05
C ARG A 38 4.02 -1.72 2.47
N TYR A 39 4.35 -1.99 1.21
CA TYR A 39 5.34 -1.25 0.43
C TYR A 39 4.71 -0.70 -0.84
N SER A 40 5.53 -0.28 -1.80
CA SER A 40 5.08 0.43 -3.01
C SER A 40 3.98 -0.27 -3.81
N THR A 41 4.06 -1.59 -4.00
CA THR A 41 3.17 -2.31 -4.93
C THR A 41 1.73 -2.40 -4.39
N PRO A 42 1.48 -2.86 -3.14
CA PRO A 42 0.15 -2.82 -2.53
C PRO A 42 -0.52 -1.44 -2.58
N TYR A 43 0.22 -0.37 -2.26
CA TYR A 43 -0.31 1.00 -2.34
C TYR A 43 -0.65 1.42 -3.76
N ARG A 44 0.17 1.06 -4.76
CA ARG A 44 -0.13 1.37 -6.17
C ARG A 44 -1.39 0.67 -6.66
N TYR A 45 -1.63 -0.57 -6.24
CA TYR A 45 -2.83 -1.31 -6.64
C TYR A 45 -4.08 -0.82 -5.95
N ALA A 46 -4.02 -0.51 -4.65
CA ALA A 46 -5.11 0.13 -3.94
C ALA A 46 -5.47 1.49 -4.59
N PHE A 47 -4.46 2.30 -4.91
CA PHE A 47 -4.66 3.57 -5.60
C PHE A 47 -5.28 3.40 -7.00
N ARG A 48 -4.78 2.44 -7.80
CA ARG A 48 -5.32 2.16 -9.14
C ARG A 48 -6.79 1.74 -9.09
N ARG A 49 -7.14 0.84 -8.18
CA ARG A 49 -8.53 0.39 -7.98
C ARG A 49 -9.42 1.56 -7.62
N LEU A 50 -9.09 2.28 -6.54
CA LEU A 50 -9.93 3.36 -6.01
C LEU A 50 -10.09 4.51 -7.01
N ARG A 51 -9.03 4.82 -7.77
CA ARG A 51 -9.12 5.80 -8.86
C ARG A 51 -10.03 5.33 -9.98
N GLY A 52 -9.93 4.05 -10.38
CA GLY A 52 -10.81 3.46 -11.38
C GLY A 52 -12.28 3.49 -10.97
N LEU A 53 -12.56 3.16 -9.70
CA LEU A 53 -13.90 3.24 -9.11
C LEU A 53 -14.47 4.67 -9.14
N LYS A 54 -13.67 5.68 -8.74
CA LYS A 54 -14.07 7.10 -8.83
C LYS A 54 -14.39 7.52 -10.26
N GLN A 55 -13.61 7.06 -11.25
CA GLN A 55 -13.83 7.39 -12.67
C GLN A 55 -15.13 6.84 -13.25
N ILE A 56 -15.65 5.74 -12.71
CA ILE A 56 -16.91 5.12 -13.15
C ILE A 56 -18.10 5.48 -12.22
N GLY A 57 -17.92 6.44 -11.31
CA GLY A 57 -18.97 6.89 -10.38
C GLY A 57 -19.30 5.91 -9.24
N GLN A 58 -18.48 4.87 -9.03
CA GLN A 58 -18.64 3.89 -7.95
C GLN A 58 -17.71 4.21 -6.78
N ASP A 59 -17.74 5.46 -6.34
CA ASP A 59 -16.75 5.95 -5.41
C ASP A 59 -16.83 5.31 -4.02
N ASP A 60 -15.70 4.78 -3.54
CA ASP A 60 -15.55 4.18 -2.22
C ASP A 60 -14.81 5.15 -1.28
N ALA A 61 -15.53 6.18 -0.82
CA ALA A 61 -14.98 7.23 0.02
C ALA A 61 -14.43 6.69 1.35
N ALA A 62 -15.02 5.63 1.89
CA ALA A 62 -14.55 4.99 3.12
C ALA A 62 -13.18 4.33 2.91
N GLU A 63 -13.01 3.55 1.85
CA GLU A 63 -11.75 2.89 1.55
C GLU A 63 -10.66 3.90 1.17
N ARG A 64 -11.00 5.03 0.53
CA ARG A 64 -10.03 6.14 0.34
C ARG A 64 -9.57 6.76 1.65
N LYS A 65 -10.45 6.93 2.63
CA LYS A 65 -10.08 7.42 3.98
C LYS A 65 -9.12 6.44 4.65
N VAL A 66 -9.39 5.14 4.56
CA VAL A 66 -8.51 4.08 5.06
C VAL A 66 -7.15 4.11 4.36
N PHE A 67 -7.14 4.22 3.03
CA PHE A 67 -5.91 4.35 2.22
C PHE A 67 -5.08 5.56 2.65
N LYS A 68 -5.71 6.74 2.76
CA LYS A 68 -5.07 7.99 3.16
C LYS A 68 -4.40 7.85 4.53
N LYS A 69 -5.13 7.31 5.50
CA LYS A 69 -4.65 7.10 6.87
C LYS A 69 -3.48 6.12 6.89
N CYS A 70 -3.64 4.94 6.30
CA CYS A 70 -2.60 3.91 6.29
C CYS A 70 -1.30 4.41 5.66
N LEU A 71 -1.40 5.15 4.55
CA LEU A 71 -0.22 5.67 3.84
C LEU A 71 0.57 6.66 4.70
N LEU A 72 -0.12 7.58 5.38
CA LEU A 72 0.52 8.54 6.29
C LEU A 72 1.12 7.85 7.52
N ASP A 73 0.37 6.92 8.12
CA ASP A 73 0.84 6.15 9.27
C ASP A 73 2.10 5.36 8.92
N ASP A 74 2.15 4.74 7.74
CA ASP A 74 3.32 3.97 7.29
C ASP A 74 4.54 4.85 6.96
N ILE A 75 4.33 6.05 6.39
CA ILE A 75 5.40 7.04 6.19
C ILE A 75 6.05 7.40 7.54
N MET A 76 5.23 7.65 8.56
CA MET A 76 5.68 7.98 9.90
C MET A 76 6.34 6.78 10.60
N GLU A 77 5.75 5.58 10.46
CA GLU A 77 6.28 4.36 11.05
C GLU A 77 7.63 3.97 10.44
N CYS A 78 7.83 4.18 9.12
CA CYS A 78 9.14 3.99 8.49
C CYS A 78 10.21 4.86 9.15
N LYS A 79 9.92 6.13 9.39
CA LYS A 79 10.85 7.06 10.06
C LYS A 79 11.13 6.60 11.49
N LYS A 80 10.07 6.32 12.26
CA LYS A 80 10.17 5.93 13.68
C LYS A 80 10.95 4.63 13.87
N ARG A 81 10.69 3.60 13.07
CA ARG A 81 11.43 2.33 13.14
C ARG A 81 12.88 2.48 12.70
N LYS A 82 13.13 3.29 11.67
CA LYS A 82 14.50 3.58 11.23
C LYS A 82 15.34 4.20 12.35
N GLU A 83 14.79 5.20 13.05
CA GLU A 83 15.45 5.86 14.18
C GLU A 83 15.65 4.92 15.39
N LYS A 84 14.68 4.02 15.65
CA LYS A 84 14.71 3.14 16.82
C LYS A 84 15.57 1.88 16.64
N SER A 85 15.49 1.24 15.47
CA SER A 85 16.00 -0.13 15.25
C SER A 85 16.66 -0.34 13.89
N GLY A 86 16.75 0.70 13.05
CA GLY A 86 17.30 0.58 11.69
C GLY A 86 16.30 -0.01 10.68
N ASN A 87 16.83 -0.66 9.65
CA ASN A 87 16.03 -1.24 8.57
C ASN A 87 15.33 -2.55 9.00
N LEU A 88 14.33 -2.98 8.23
CA LEU A 88 13.72 -4.30 8.42
C LEU A 88 14.68 -5.43 8.02
N PRO A 89 14.40 -6.68 8.42
CA PRO A 89 15.08 -7.86 7.87
C PRO A 89 14.97 -7.95 6.35
N GLN A 90 16.03 -8.44 5.70
CA GLN A 90 16.12 -8.51 4.23
C GLN A 90 15.15 -9.49 3.58
N CYS A 91 14.49 -10.36 4.36
CA CYS A 91 13.43 -11.23 3.86
C CYS A 91 12.17 -10.45 3.42
N TYR A 92 12.04 -9.17 3.81
CA TYR A 92 10.90 -8.35 3.41
C TYR A 92 11.13 -7.57 2.10
N PRO A 93 10.08 -7.39 1.25
CA PRO A 93 10.23 -6.89 -0.12
C PRO A 93 10.88 -5.51 -0.28
N MET A 94 10.78 -4.66 0.74
CA MET A 94 11.38 -3.32 0.73
C MET A 94 11.97 -3.01 2.11
N TRP A 95 12.94 -3.81 2.53
CA TRP A 95 13.49 -3.77 3.87
C TRP A 95 14.18 -2.44 4.24
N ASP A 96 14.68 -1.71 3.24
CA ASP A 96 15.20 -0.34 3.39
C ASP A 96 14.06 0.66 3.64
N LEU A 97 13.97 1.14 4.88
CA LEU A 97 12.89 2.02 5.33
C LEU A 97 13.03 3.46 4.81
N ASP A 98 14.24 3.93 4.50
CA ASP A 98 14.43 5.27 3.93
C ASP A 98 13.96 5.30 2.48
N LYS A 99 14.33 4.27 1.71
CA LYS A 99 13.84 4.09 0.35
C LYS A 99 12.33 3.88 0.34
N ARG A 100 11.81 3.04 1.24
CA ARG A 100 10.36 2.80 1.38
C ARG A 100 9.61 4.09 1.63
N ARG A 101 10.04 4.88 2.63
CA ARG A 101 9.43 6.16 2.98
C ARG A 101 9.35 7.10 1.78
N ARG A 102 10.46 7.30 1.05
CA ARG A 102 10.50 8.18 -0.14
C ARG A 102 9.50 7.74 -1.22
N VAL A 103 9.36 6.43 -1.44
CA VAL A 103 8.40 5.91 -2.42
C VAL A 103 6.97 6.15 -1.96
N LEU A 104 6.67 5.94 -0.67
CA LEU A 104 5.34 6.21 -0.11
C LEU A 104 5.00 7.71 -0.16
N GLU A 105 5.96 8.60 0.14
CA GLU A 105 5.81 10.05 -0.02
C GLU A 105 5.52 10.45 -1.47
N ASN A 106 6.14 9.79 -2.45
CA ASN A 106 5.84 10.03 -3.86
C ASN A 106 4.42 9.58 -4.24
N ILE A 107 3.97 8.41 -3.74
CA ILE A 107 2.59 7.95 -3.94
C ILE A 107 1.60 8.95 -3.35
N TRP A 108 1.88 9.45 -2.15
CA TRP A 108 1.06 10.49 -1.50
C TRP A 108 0.94 11.74 -2.36
N ARG A 109 2.07 12.26 -2.87
CA ARG A 109 2.09 13.45 -3.73
C ARG A 109 1.29 13.22 -5.01
N SER A 110 1.52 12.11 -5.71
CA SER A 110 0.79 11.79 -6.94
C SER A 110 -0.72 11.63 -6.71
N ALA A 111 -1.13 11.06 -5.58
CA ALA A 111 -2.55 10.99 -5.22
C ALA A 111 -3.14 12.37 -4.92
N ALA A 112 -2.40 13.24 -4.22
CA ALA A 112 -2.83 14.61 -3.95
C ALA A 112 -2.95 15.45 -5.24
N GLU A 113 -1.98 15.35 -6.15
CA GLU A 113 -1.96 16.07 -7.44
C GLU A 113 -3.20 15.80 -8.31
N VAL A 114 -3.71 14.57 -8.28
CA VAL A 114 -4.92 14.20 -9.04
C VAL A 114 -6.23 14.43 -8.25
N GLY A 115 -6.18 15.15 -7.12
CA GLY A 115 -7.34 15.43 -6.29
C GLY A 115 -7.95 14.19 -5.62
N PHE A 116 -7.17 13.12 -5.43
CA PHE A 116 -7.67 11.86 -4.90
C PHE A 116 -8.19 11.97 -3.46
N PHE A 117 -7.62 12.89 -2.68
CA PHE A 117 -7.97 13.09 -1.27
C PHE A 117 -8.98 14.22 -1.01
N VAL A 118 -9.47 14.87 -2.05
CA VAL A 118 -10.50 15.91 -1.92
C VAL A 118 -11.83 15.21 -1.71
N GLU A 119 -12.45 15.46 -0.55
CA GLU A 119 -13.83 15.09 -0.27
C GLU A 119 -14.72 16.12 -0.99
N GLU A 120 -15.61 15.65 -1.88
CA GLU A 120 -16.66 16.48 -2.50
C GLU A 120 -17.75 16.81 -1.47
#